data_AF-A0A7Y7YUL3-F1
#
_entry.id   AF-A0A7Y7YUL3-F1
#
_cell.length_a   1.000
_cell.length_b   1.000
_cell.length_c   1.000
_cell.angle_alpha   90.00
_cell.angle_beta   90.00
_cell.angle_gamma   90.00
#
_symmetry.space_group_name_H-M   'P 1'
#
loop_
_entity.id
_entity.type
_entity.pdbx_description
1 polymer ?
#
loop_
_entity_poly.entity_id
_entity_poly.type
_entity_poly.pdbx_seq_one_letter_code
_entity_poly.pdbx_strand_id
1 'polypeptide(L)'
;VLAISITDDPFVTVPAIERLLSYFASSERTHLRIAPDDIGATQVGHFAFFRSEYEDRLWPIALAWLKHGALTPGTPGRRMTARV
;
A
#
# COMPACT_ATOMS: atom_id res chain seq x y z
N VAL A 1 1.82 -11.81 -0.88
CA VAL A 1 2.33 -10.70 -0.04
C VAL A 1 1.84 -9.39 -0.61
N LEU A 2 1.22 -8.55 0.23
CA LEU A 2 0.84 -7.18 -0.11
C LEU A 2 1.75 -6.21 0.66
N ALA A 3 2.37 -5.28 -0.05
CA ALA A 3 2.99 -4.09 0.51
C ALA A 3 2.15 -2.86 0.15
N ILE A 4 1.83 -2.03 1.13
CA ILE A 4 1.14 -0.76 0.94
C ILE A 4 2.12 0.36 1.26
N SER A 5 2.25 1.33 0.36
CA SER A 5 3.11 2.50 0.55
C SER A 5 2.35 3.78 0.25
N ILE A 6 2.80 4.87 0.89
CA ILE A 6 2.22 6.20 0.69
C ILE A 6 3.23 7.06 -0.08
N THR A 7 2.78 7.83 -1.06
CA THR A 7 3.70 8.58 -1.94
C THR A 7 4.46 9.69 -1.23
N ASP A 8 3.91 10.27 -0.16
CA ASP A 8 4.51 11.34 0.65
C ASP A 8 5.29 10.83 1.86
N ASP A 9 5.56 9.52 1.91
CA ASP A 9 6.47 8.91 2.88
C ASP A 9 7.93 8.97 2.38
N PRO A 10 8.83 9.71 3.06
CA PRO A 10 10.22 9.84 2.64
C PRO A 10 11.08 8.60 2.92
N PHE A 11 10.62 7.66 3.74
CA PHE A 11 11.37 6.48 4.15
C PHE A 11 11.01 5.24 3.32
N VAL A 12 9.73 5.09 2.98
CA VAL A 12 9.19 3.90 2.31
C VAL A 12 9.20 4.10 0.79
N THR A 13 10.40 4.16 0.24
CA THR A 13 10.62 4.39 -1.20
C THR A 13 10.27 3.17 -2.04
N VAL A 14 9.87 3.38 -3.30
CA VAL A 14 9.56 2.28 -4.24
C VAL A 14 10.73 1.30 -4.38
N PRO A 15 12.00 1.72 -4.62
CA PRO A 15 13.10 0.78 -4.74
C PRO A 15 13.33 -0.05 -3.47
N ALA A 16 13.15 0.53 -2.28
CA ALA A 16 13.31 -0.19 -1.02
C ALA A 16 12.24 -1.29 -0.85
N ILE A 17 10.99 -0.99 -1.20
CA ILE A 17 9.88 -1.94 -1.12
C ILE A 17 10.02 -3.04 -2.16
N GLU A 18 10.32 -2.70 -3.42
CA GLU A 18 10.52 -3.69 -4.46
C GLU A 18 11.70 -4.63 -4.12
N ARG A 19 12.78 -4.09 -3.52
CA ARG A 19 13.88 -4.90 -2.98
C ARG A 19 13.38 -5.86 -1.90
N LEU A 20 12.60 -5.39 -0.92
CA LEU A 20 12.04 -6.25 0.13
C LEU A 20 11.14 -7.34 -0.46
N LEU A 21 10.24 -6.97 -1.38
CA LEU A 21 9.34 -7.92 -2.05
C LEU A 21 10.10 -8.97 -2.88
N SER A 22 11.28 -8.63 -3.42
CA SER A 22 12.11 -9.57 -4.17
C SER A 22 12.57 -10.79 -3.34
N TYR A 23 12.66 -10.66 -2.01
CA TYR A 23 13.01 -11.77 -1.13
C TYR A 23 11.89 -12.79 -0.96
N PHE A 24 10.64 -12.44 -1.28
CA PHE A 24 9.50 -13.36 -1.25
C PHE A 24 9.32 -14.08 -2.59
N ALA A 25 10.38 -14.74 -3.07
CA ALA A 25 10.44 -15.33 -4.41
C ALA A 25 9.36 -16.39 -4.69
N SER A 26 8.95 -17.14 -3.67
CA SER A 26 7.93 -18.18 -3.76
C SER A 26 6.51 -17.67 -3.44
N SER A 27 6.26 -16.36 -3.57
CA SER A 27 4.95 -15.76 -3.29
C SER A 27 4.53 -14.81 -4.39
N GLU A 28 3.22 -14.72 -4.62
CA GLU A 28 2.66 -13.59 -5.34
C GLU A 28 2.94 -12.30 -4.56
N ARG A 29 3.40 -11.27 -5.24
CA ARG A 29 3.82 -10.00 -4.64
C ARG A 29 2.99 -8.89 -5.25
N THR A 30 2.35 -8.10 -4.41
CA THR A 30 1.60 -6.90 -4.81
C THR A 30 2.17 -5.71 -4.06
N HIS A 31 2.49 -4.65 -4.79
CA HIS A 31 2.79 -3.35 -4.20
C HIS A 31 1.70 -2.36 -4.59
N LEU A 32 0.94 -1.91 -3.60
CA LEU A 32 -0.06 -0.85 -3.74
C LEU A 32 0.54 0.47 -3.25
N ARG A 33 0.57 1.48 -4.11
CA ARG A 33 1.07 2.81 -3.79
C ARG A 33 -0.06 3.82 -3.81
N ILE A 34 -0.31 4.47 -2.68
CA ILE A 34 -1.45 5.37 -2.44
C ILE A 34 -0.92 6.81 -2.31
N ALA A 35 -1.48 7.74 -3.08
CA ALA A 35 -1.25 9.16 -2.87
C ALA A 35 -2.27 9.72 -1.85
N PRO A 36 -1.92 10.76 -1.08
CA PRO A 36 -2.89 11.44 -0.21
C PRO A 36 -4.20 11.81 -0.92
N ASP A 37 -4.11 12.29 -2.16
CA ASP A 37 -5.26 12.66 -2.99
C ASP A 37 -6.19 11.48 -3.31
N ASP A 38 -5.67 10.24 -3.38
CA ASP A 38 -6.50 9.05 -3.64
C ASP A 38 -7.51 8.78 -2.50
N ILE A 39 -7.27 9.35 -1.32
CA ILE A 39 -8.11 9.22 -0.13
C ILE A 39 -8.64 10.57 0.38
N GLY A 40 -8.54 11.62 -0.44
CA GLY A 40 -8.97 12.98 -0.11
C GLY A 40 -8.21 13.61 1.07
N ALA A 41 -6.95 13.25 1.25
CA ALA A 41 -6.08 13.83 2.27
C ALA A 41 -5.03 14.75 1.64
N THR A 42 -4.63 15.80 2.36
CA THR A 42 -3.53 16.67 1.90
C THR A 42 -2.16 16.07 2.19
N GLN A 43 -2.04 15.32 3.30
CA GLN A 43 -0.81 14.68 3.72
C GLN A 43 -1.13 13.48 4.62
N VAL A 44 -0.40 12.39 4.44
CA VAL A 44 -0.49 11.19 5.26
C VAL A 44 0.88 10.99 5.92
N GLY A 45 1.94 10.73 5.16
CA GLY A 45 3.28 10.46 5.67
C GLY A 45 3.44 9.07 6.30
N HIS A 46 4.58 8.82 6.95
CA HIS A 46 5.06 7.47 7.28
C HIS A 46 4.18 6.66 8.24
N PHE A 47 3.80 7.26 9.39
CA PHE A 47 3.07 6.53 10.44
C PHE A 47 1.55 6.68 10.36
N ALA A 48 1.07 7.57 9.49
CA ALA A 48 -0.32 7.96 9.48
C ALA A 48 -1.29 6.86 9.07
N PHE A 49 -0.81 5.83 8.34
CA PHE A 49 -1.63 4.65 8.02
C PHE A 49 -2.35 4.08 9.25
N PHE A 50 -1.70 4.10 10.42
CA PHE A 50 -2.24 3.53 11.67
C PHE A 50 -2.95 4.55 12.57
N ARG A 51 -3.11 5.81 12.14
CA ARG A 51 -3.87 6.80 12.91
C ARG A 51 -5.37 6.58 12.70
N SER A 52 -6.16 6.76 13.76
CA SER A 52 -7.62 6.56 13.73
C SER A 52 -8.34 7.44 12.70
N GLU A 53 -7.79 8.61 12.37
CA GLU A 53 -8.35 9.47 11.31
C GLU A 53 -8.34 8.83 9.90
N TYR A 54 -7.59 7.73 9.71
CA TYR A 54 -7.52 6.97 8.47
C TYR A 54 -8.13 5.57 8.57
N GLU A 55 -8.69 5.22 9.72
CA GLU A 55 -9.37 3.94 9.97
C GLU A 55 -10.32 3.58 8.83
N ASP A 56 -11.29 4.44 8.53
CA ASP A 56 -12.34 4.18 7.54
C ASP A 56 -11.85 4.16 6.09
N ARG A 57 -10.66 4.70 5.82
CA ARG A 57 -10.15 4.92 4.45
C ARG A 57 -9.04 3.93 4.07
N LEU A 58 -8.14 3.62 5.00
CA LEU A 58 -6.94 2.81 4.74
C LEU A 58 -7.05 1.38 5.28
N TRP A 59 -7.66 1.17 6.45
CA TRP A 59 -7.70 -0.15 7.07
C TRP A 59 -8.59 -1.17 6.34
N PRO A 60 -9.71 -0.79 5.69
CA PRO A 60 -10.49 -1.70 4.88
C PRO A 60 -9.67 -2.40 3.77
N ILE A 61 -8.60 -1.76 3.28
CA ILE A 61 -7.70 -2.34 2.27
C ILE A 61 -6.98 -3.56 2.85
N ALA A 62 -6.35 -3.40 4.02
CA ALA A 62 -5.66 -4.49 4.71
C ALA A 62 -6.64 -5.58 5.15
N LEU A 63 -7.82 -5.19 5.66
CA LEU A 63 -8.85 -6.13 6.08
C LEU A 63 -9.35 -7.01 4.92
N ALA A 64 -9.64 -6.42 3.76
CA ALA A 64 -10.06 -7.15 2.57
C ALA A 64 -8.98 -8.12 2.10
N TRP A 65 -7.73 -7.67 2.08
CA TRP A 65 -6.59 -8.53 1.74
C TRP A 65 -6.44 -9.72 2.70
N LEU A 66 -6.53 -9.49 4.01
CA LEU A 66 -6.41 -10.57 5.00
C LEU A 66 -7.56 -11.58 4.90
N LYS A 67 -8.79 -11.12 4.58
CA LYS A 67 -9.96 -12.00 4.44
C LYS A 67 -9.98 -12.79 3.14
N HIS A 68 -9.51 -12.20 2.05
CA HIS A 68 -9.77 -12.72 0.70
C HIS A 68 -8.50 -13.00 -0.12
N GLY A 69 -7.33 -12.56 0.35
CA GLY A 69 -6.07 -12.65 -0.40
C GLY A 69 -6.03 -11.75 -1.64
N ALA A 70 -6.93 -10.78 -1.75
CA ALA A 70 -7.07 -9.92 -2.93
C ALA A 70 -7.46 -8.49 -2.54
N LEU A 71 -7.11 -7.53 -3.40
CA LEU A 71 -7.60 -6.15 -3.31
C LEU A 71 -9.03 -6.06 -3.85
N THR A 72 -9.89 -5.31 -3.17
CA THR A 72 -11.25 -5.03 -3.64
C THR A 72 -11.22 -4.19 -4.93
N PRO A 73 -12.14 -4.40 -5.88
CA PRO A 73 -12.31 -3.47 -6.99
C PRO A 73 -12.52 -2.04 -6.49
N GLY A 74 -11.80 -1.08 -7.07
CA GLY A 74 -11.87 0.32 -6.65
C GLY A 74 -11.05 0.68 -5.40
N THR A 75 -10.21 -0.22 -4.90
CA THR A 75 -9.22 0.14 -3.87
C THR A 75 -8.40 1.38 -4.30
N PRO A 76 -8.29 2.42 -3.45
CA PRO A 76 -7.49 3.61 -3.72
C PRO A 76 -6.02 3.28 -4.01
N GLY A 77 -5.39 4.09 -4.87
CA GLY A 77 -3.98 3.94 -5.23
C GLY A 77 -3.72 3.13 -6.49
N ARG A 78 -2.44 2.87 -6.74
CA ARG A 78 -1.93 2.27 -7.96
C ARG A 78 -1.14 1.01 -7.63
N ARG A 79 -1.44 -0.09 -8.32
CA ARG A 79 -0.58 -1.28 -8.29
C ARG A 79 0.70 -0.97 -9.07
N MET A 80 1.84 -1.10 -8.40
CA MET A 80 3.13 -1.02 -9.06
C MET A 80 3.39 -2.34 -9.77
N THR A 81 3.67 -2.27 -11.07
CA THR A 81 4.23 -3.39 -11.81
C THR A 81 5.72 -3.47 -11.50
N ALA A 82 6.17 -4.63 -11.03
CA ALA A 82 7.59 -4.89 -10.90
C ALA A 82 8.24 -4.68 -12.28
N ARG A 83 9.26 -3.82 -12.35
CA ARG A 83 10.14 -3.80 -13.52
C ARG A 83 10.97 -5.09 -13.43
N VAL A 84 10.80 -5.95 -14.43
CA VAL A 84 11.58 -7.17 -14.64
C VAL A 84 13.06 -6.81 -14.83
#